data_AF-A0A9P1MT90-F1
#
_entry.id   AF-A0A9P1MT90-F1
#
_cell.length_a   1.000
_cell.length_b   1.000
_cell.length_c   1.000
_cell.angle_alpha   90.00
_cell.angle_beta   90.00
_cell.angle_gamma   90.00
#
_symmetry.space_group_name_H-M   'P 1'
#
loop_
_entity.id
_entity.type
_entity.pdbx_description
1 polymer ?
#
loop_
_entity_poly.entity_id
_entity_poly.type
_entity_poly.pdbx_seq_one_letter_code
_entity_poly.pdbx_strand_id
1 'polypeptide(L)'
;MIRTIFFFLLSTAIVLGEHTSFKQCLLSQQIIPGPSQIVRTDSNGKTCKGTIKLPVCTGFCKTSESGTHTFPHRVENSSACVLVQTGVKEIPLSDCDEGADNSIRMIKIPDGTQCACKKFPLD
;
A
#
# COMPACT_ATOMS: atom_id res chain seq x y z
N MET A 1 43.98 26.74 -47.52
CA MET A 1 42.83 27.67 -47.42
C MET A 1 41.62 26.85 -47.01
N ILE A 2 41.16 27.07 -45.79
CA ILE A 2 40.08 26.35 -45.09
C ILE A 2 38.73 26.77 -45.67
N ARG A 3 37.84 25.82 -45.99
CA ARG A 3 36.40 26.09 -46.08
C ARG A 3 35.57 24.89 -45.65
N THR A 4 35.47 24.81 -44.33
CA THR A 4 34.46 24.11 -43.54
C THR A 4 33.06 24.48 -44.03
N ILE A 5 32.25 23.51 -44.45
CA ILE A 5 30.80 23.68 -44.56
C ILE A 5 30.13 22.59 -43.73
N PHE A 6 29.55 23.10 -42.65
CA PHE A 6 28.80 22.49 -41.57
C PHE A 6 27.86 21.36 -41.99
N PHE A 7 28.05 20.19 -41.38
CA PHE A 7 27.02 19.17 -41.17
C PHE A 7 25.90 19.79 -40.32
N PHE A 8 24.73 20.01 -40.91
CA PHE A 8 23.49 20.25 -40.16
C PHE A 8 23.02 18.90 -39.56
N LEU A 9 23.61 18.52 -38.43
CA LEU A 9 23.02 17.54 -37.54
C LEU A 9 21.91 18.25 -36.76
N LEU A 10 20.68 18.13 -37.26
CA LEU A 10 19.49 18.54 -36.54
C LEU A 10 19.28 17.54 -35.40
N SER A 11 19.90 17.81 -34.25
CA SER A 11 19.67 17.09 -33.02
C SER A 11 18.21 17.28 -32.60
N THR A 12 17.34 16.34 -32.97
CA THR A 12 16.03 16.20 -32.34
C THR A 12 16.29 15.81 -30.89
N ALA A 13 16.27 16.80 -30.00
CA ALA A 13 16.23 16.58 -28.57
C ALA A 13 14.91 15.86 -28.26
N ILE A 14 14.96 14.53 -28.17
CA ILE A 14 13.89 13.74 -27.58
C ILE A 14 13.86 14.14 -26.11
N VAL A 15 12.88 14.95 -25.74
CA VAL A 15 12.54 15.21 -24.35
C VAL A 15 11.97 13.90 -23.80
N LEU A 16 12.86 13.03 -23.31
CA LEU A 16 12.48 11.96 -22.40
C LEU A 16 12.05 12.66 -21.11
N GLY A 17 10.74 12.96 -21.01
CA GLY A 17 10.14 13.42 -19.77
C GLY A 17 10.54 12.44 -18.68
N GLU A 18 11.28 12.93 -17.69
CA GLU A 18 11.66 12.17 -16.51
C GLU A 18 10.38 11.61 -15.89
N HIS A 19 10.21 10.30 -16.04
CA HIS A 19 9.24 9.57 -15.25
C HIS A 19 9.80 9.63 -13.82
N THR A 20 9.32 10.60 -13.05
CA THR A 20 9.60 10.76 -11.63
C THR A 20 9.62 9.38 -11.01
N SER A 21 10.73 9.03 -10.35
CA SER A 21 10.93 7.75 -9.68
C SER A 21 9.96 7.66 -8.49
N PHE A 22 8.68 7.40 -8.79
CA PHE A 22 7.68 7.08 -7.81
C PHE A 22 8.14 5.77 -7.17
N LYS A 23 8.34 5.78 -5.84
CA LYS A 23 8.63 4.55 -5.11
C LYS A 23 7.53 3.54 -5.45
N GLN A 24 7.97 2.41 -6.01
CA GLN A 24 7.10 1.28 -6.34
C GLN A 24 6.40 0.78 -5.07
N CYS A 25 5.36 -0.05 -5.19
CA CYS A 25 4.61 -0.58 -4.06
C CYS A 25 5.53 -1.29 -3.04
N LEU A 26 5.71 -0.72 -1.85
CA LEU A 26 6.64 -1.15 -0.80
C LEU A 26 5.94 -1.47 0.52
N LEU A 27 6.45 -2.48 1.22
CA LEU A 27 6.02 -2.84 2.56
C LEU A 27 6.68 -1.95 3.60
N SER A 28 5.89 -1.46 4.55
CA SER A 28 6.35 -0.69 5.70
C SER A 28 5.63 -1.18 6.96
N GLN A 29 6.35 -1.34 8.07
CA GLN A 29 5.72 -1.60 9.36
C GLN A 29 5.44 -0.28 10.05
N GLN A 30 4.16 0.04 10.27
CA GLN A 30 3.76 1.31 10.84
C GLN A 30 2.86 1.09 12.06
N ILE A 31 3.05 1.95 13.06
CA ILE A 31 2.07 2.18 14.11
C ILE A 31 1.10 3.20 13.52
N ILE A 32 -0.19 2.87 13.44
CA ILE A 32 -1.19 3.83 12.93
C ILE A 32 -1.19 5.05 13.86
N PRO A 33 -0.95 6.27 13.36
CA PRO A 33 -1.02 7.47 14.19
C PRO A 33 -2.48 7.79 14.55
N GLY A 34 -2.76 8.09 15.84
CA GLY A 34 -4.11 8.35 16.39
C GLY A 34 -4.28 7.74 17.78
N PRO A 35 -5.52 7.62 18.34
CA PRO A 35 -5.78 6.80 19.52
C PRO A 35 -5.70 5.30 19.17
N SER A 36 -4.60 4.86 18.57
CA SER A 36 -4.36 3.54 17.98
C SER A 36 -4.03 2.47 19.01
N GLN A 37 -4.62 2.59 20.19
CA GLN A 37 -4.69 1.49 21.13
C GLN A 37 -5.86 0.63 20.70
N ILE A 38 -5.57 -0.61 20.30
CA ILE A 38 -6.63 -1.59 20.10
C ILE A 38 -7.21 -1.86 21.48
N VAL A 39 -8.48 -1.49 21.68
CA VAL A 39 -9.21 -1.74 22.93
C VAL A 39 -10.17 -2.89 22.69
N ARG A 40 -10.06 -3.95 23.50
CA ARG A 40 -11.00 -5.07 23.53
C ARG A 40 -11.68 -5.09 24.90
N THR A 41 -13.00 -5.21 24.90
CA THR A 41 -13.81 -5.23 26.13
C THR A 41 -14.48 -6.59 26.26
N ASP A 42 -14.41 -7.18 27.44
CA ASP A 42 -15.08 -8.43 27.81
C ASP A 42 -16.55 -8.19 28.22
N SER A 43 -17.35 -9.24 28.33
CA SER A 43 -18.73 -9.18 28.82
C SER A 43 -18.85 -8.61 30.24
N ASN A 44 -17.78 -8.70 31.03
CA ASN A 44 -17.69 -8.14 32.38
C ASN A 44 -17.27 -6.66 32.41
N GLY A 45 -17.15 -6.00 31.26
CA GLY A 45 -16.75 -4.59 31.14
C GLY A 45 -15.25 -4.33 31.31
N LYS A 46 -14.44 -5.38 31.49
CA LYS A 46 -12.98 -5.29 31.59
C LYS A 46 -12.34 -5.08 30.24
N THR A 47 -11.26 -4.33 30.19
CA THR A 47 -10.60 -3.91 28.96
C THR A 47 -9.16 -4.39 28.86
N CYS A 48 -8.75 -4.68 27.63
CA CYS A 48 -7.36 -4.90 27.25
C CYS A 48 -6.97 -3.90 26.15
N LYS A 49 -5.79 -3.31 26.28
CA LYS A 49 -5.20 -2.29 25.40
C LYS A 49 -3.83 -2.74 24.93
N GLY A 50 -3.48 -2.35 23.71
CA GLY A 50 -2.15 -2.61 23.17
C GLY A 50 -1.86 -1.77 21.95
N THR A 51 -0.58 -1.43 21.79
CA THR A 51 -0.05 -0.80 20.57
C THR A 51 0.50 -1.88 19.66
N ILE A 52 0.00 -1.92 18.43
CA ILE A 52 0.39 -2.89 17.42
C ILE A 52 1.06 -2.22 16.23
N LYS A 53 2.05 -2.93 15.65
CA LYS A 53 2.67 -2.56 14.38
C LYS A 53 2.00 -3.36 13.27
N LEU A 54 1.41 -2.66 12.30
CA LEU A 54 0.74 -3.27 11.17
C LEU A 54 1.63 -3.24 9.93
N PRO A 55 1.65 -4.32 9.13
CA PRO A 55 2.23 -4.28 7.80
C PRO A 55 1.31 -3.45 6.89
N VAL A 56 1.81 -2.30 6.43
CA VAL A 56 1.09 -1.43 5.49
C VAL A 56 1.85 -1.34 4.18
N CYS A 57 1.10 -1.34 3.09
CA CYS A 57 1.63 -1.15 1.76
C CYS A 57 1.52 0.30 1.36
N THR A 58 2.63 0.88 0.91
CA THR A 58 2.73 2.29 0.52
C THR A 58 3.41 2.39 -0.84
N GLY A 59 3.07 3.42 -1.61
CA GLY A 59 3.61 3.63 -2.95
C GLY A 59 2.53 3.59 -4.01
N PHE A 60 2.98 3.52 -5.27
CA PHE A 60 2.12 3.76 -6.42
C PHE A 60 2.09 2.53 -7.33
N CYS A 61 0.92 2.31 -7.95
CA CYS A 61 0.71 1.28 -8.95
C CYS A 61 0.31 1.91 -10.27
N LYS A 62 0.77 1.31 -11.38
CA LYS A 62 0.49 1.82 -12.71
C LYS A 62 -0.98 1.57 -13.05
N THR A 63 -1.70 2.66 -13.31
CA THR A 63 -3.06 2.62 -13.85
C THR A 63 -3.05 3.11 -15.29
N SER A 64 -4.07 2.75 -16.05
CA SER A 64 -4.25 3.27 -17.40
C SER A 64 -5.72 3.46 -17.71
N GLU A 65 -6.03 4.51 -18.44
CA GLU A 65 -7.36 4.81 -18.94
C GLU A 65 -7.26 5.12 -20.43
N SER A 66 -8.19 4.59 -21.20
CA SER A 66 -8.30 4.86 -22.63
C SER A 66 -9.76 5.14 -23.01
N GLY A 67 -9.97 6.22 -23.75
CA GLY A 67 -11.26 6.52 -24.36
C GLY A 67 -11.48 5.66 -25.59
N THR A 68 -12.71 5.20 -25.81
CA THR A 68 -13.08 4.46 -27.02
C THR A 68 -14.34 5.04 -27.65
N HIS A 69 -14.47 4.92 -28.97
CA HIS A 69 -15.67 5.36 -29.69
C HIS A 69 -16.85 4.38 -29.54
N THR A 70 -16.63 3.22 -28.92
CA THR A 70 -17.65 2.18 -28.71
C THR A 70 -18.12 2.24 -27.27
N PHE A 71 -19.38 1.86 -26.99
CA PHE A 71 -19.87 1.79 -25.61
C PHE A 71 -19.31 0.53 -24.90
N PRO A 72 -18.77 0.62 -23.67
CA PRO A 72 -18.57 1.82 -22.86
C PRO A 72 -17.43 2.70 -23.42
N HIS A 73 -17.67 4.02 -23.46
CA HIS A 73 -16.75 5.01 -24.05
C HIS A 73 -15.39 5.14 -23.34
N ARG A 74 -15.14 4.30 -22.32
CA ARG A 74 -13.98 4.33 -21.44
C ARG A 74 -13.61 2.90 -21.08
N VAL A 75 -12.34 2.56 -21.28
CA VAL A 75 -11.71 1.34 -20.75
C VAL A 75 -10.67 1.79 -19.73
N GLU A 76 -10.91 1.42 -18.47
CA GLU A 76 -9.99 1.69 -17.36
C GLU A 76 -9.35 0.40 -16.85
N ASN A 77 -8.07 0.48 -16.50
CA ASN A 77 -7.33 -0.57 -15.81
C ASN A 77 -6.74 0.06 -14.56
N SER A 78 -7.51 -0.06 -13.49
CA SER A 78 -7.18 0.48 -12.17
C SER A 78 -6.46 -0.59 -11.36
N SER A 79 -5.38 -0.21 -10.68
CA SER A 79 -4.63 -1.08 -9.80
C SER A 79 -4.27 -0.36 -8.50
N ALA A 80 -4.25 -1.11 -7.39
CA ALA A 80 -3.88 -0.61 -6.08
C ALA A 80 -2.74 -1.42 -5.48
N CYS A 81 -1.93 -0.74 -4.67
CA CYS A 81 -0.88 -1.35 -3.87
C CYS A 81 -1.50 -1.99 -2.64
N VAL A 82 -1.52 -3.31 -2.59
CA VAL A 82 -2.17 -4.08 -1.52
C VAL A 82 -1.20 -5.06 -0.88
N LEU A 83 -1.48 -5.40 0.38
CA LEU A 83 -0.76 -6.43 1.11
C LEU A 83 -1.11 -7.80 0.55
N VAL A 84 -0.10 -8.56 0.14
CA VAL A 84 -0.28 -9.97 -0.20
C VAL A 84 -0.36 -10.73 1.11
N GLN A 85 -1.58 -11.05 1.52
CA GLN A 85 -1.82 -11.76 2.78
C GLN A 85 -1.22 -13.18 2.68
N THR A 86 -0.35 -13.51 3.65
CA THR A 86 0.23 -14.85 3.80
C THR A 86 -0.45 -15.63 4.92
N GLY A 87 -1.13 -14.94 5.85
CA GLY A 87 -1.85 -15.60 6.94
C GLY A 87 -2.51 -14.63 7.91
N VAL A 88 -2.74 -15.13 9.13
CA VAL A 88 -3.24 -14.34 10.27
C VAL A 88 -2.28 -14.53 11.43
N LYS A 89 -1.84 -13.43 12.03
CA LYS A 89 -0.97 -13.41 13.20
C LYS A 89 -1.78 -13.06 14.44
N GLU A 90 -1.52 -13.78 15.52
CA GLU A 90 -2.06 -13.47 16.84
C GLU A 90 -1.06 -12.64 17.64
N ILE A 91 -1.50 -11.49 18.16
CA ILE A 91 -0.67 -10.58 18.94
C ILE A 91 -1.29 -10.39 20.33
N PRO A 92 -0.51 -10.57 21.42
CA PRO A 92 -0.99 -10.32 22.77
C PRO A 92 -1.11 -8.82 23.04
N LEU A 93 -2.16 -8.44 23.75
CA LEU A 93 -2.34 -7.10 24.32
C LEU A 93 -1.58 -7.01 25.65
N SER A 94 -0.86 -5.92 25.85
CA SER A 94 0.06 -5.75 26.98
C SER A 94 -0.59 -5.19 28.25
N ASP A 95 -1.68 -4.45 28.11
CA ASP A 95 -2.30 -3.68 29.19
C ASP A 95 -3.73 -4.16 29.42
N CYS A 96 -3.97 -5.05 30.38
CA CYS A 96 -5.27 -5.65 30.66
C CYS A 96 -5.69 -5.45 32.11
N ASP A 97 -6.97 -5.15 32.32
CA ASP A 97 -7.55 -5.06 33.66
C ASP A 97 -7.44 -6.42 34.40
N GLU A 98 -7.27 -6.36 35.72
CA GLU A 98 -7.11 -7.57 36.55
C GLU A 98 -8.31 -8.52 36.43
N GLY A 99 -8.05 -9.79 36.14
CA GLY A 99 -9.08 -10.80 35.89
C GLY A 99 -9.88 -10.58 34.60
N ALA A 100 -9.33 -9.87 33.61
CA ALA A 100 -9.84 -9.85 32.25
C ALA A 100 -9.79 -11.24 31.61
N ASP A 101 -10.84 -11.58 30.86
CA ASP A 101 -10.99 -12.86 30.16
C ASP A 101 -9.85 -13.11 29.17
N ASN A 102 -9.42 -14.36 29.04
CA ASN A 102 -8.30 -14.73 28.17
C ASN A 102 -8.59 -14.53 26.67
N SER A 103 -9.86 -14.54 26.27
CA SER A 103 -10.30 -14.34 24.88
C SER A 103 -10.09 -12.91 24.37
N ILE A 104 -10.01 -11.92 25.26
CA ILE A 104 -9.75 -10.52 24.88
C ILE A 104 -8.27 -10.15 24.93
N ARG A 105 -7.40 -11.05 25.41
CA ARG A 105 -5.96 -10.81 25.51
C ARG A 105 -5.20 -10.94 24.18
N MET A 106 -5.82 -11.55 23.17
CA MET A 106 -5.20 -11.80 21.87
C MET A 106 -6.02 -11.14 20.76
N ILE A 107 -5.33 -10.58 19.77
CA ILE A 107 -5.97 -10.04 18.56
C ILE A 107 -5.40 -10.72 17.31
N LYS A 108 -6.28 -10.97 16.35
CA LYS A 108 -5.96 -11.56 15.05
C LYS A 108 -5.80 -10.47 14.02
N ILE A 109 -4.66 -10.44 13.36
CA ILE A 109 -4.32 -9.44 12.35
C ILE A 109 -3.89 -10.15 11.07
N PRO A 110 -4.33 -9.71 9.88
CA PRO A 110 -3.79 -10.21 8.63
C PRO A 110 -2.28 -9.95 8.56
N ASP A 111 -1.51 -11.01 8.33
CA ASP A 111 -0.06 -10.94 8.16
C ASP A 111 0.31 -11.05 6.68
N GLY A 112 1.38 -10.38 6.29
CA GLY A 112 1.85 -10.34 4.92
C GLY A 112 3.29 -9.87 4.82
N THR A 113 4.07 -10.54 3.99
CA THR A 113 5.50 -10.28 3.82
C THR A 113 5.82 -9.45 2.59
N GLN A 114 4.83 -9.23 1.71
CA GLN A 114 5.01 -8.56 0.43
C GLN A 114 3.82 -7.67 0.07
N CYS A 115 4.11 -6.62 -0.68
CA CYS A 115 3.11 -5.75 -1.28
C CYS A 115 3.14 -5.92 -2.81
N ALA A 116 1.97 -5.93 -3.44
CA ALA A 116 1.86 -6.08 -4.87
C ALA A 116 0.79 -5.16 -5.45
N CYS A 117 0.96 -4.80 -6.73
CA CYS A 117 -0.08 -4.11 -7.48
C CYS A 117 -1.12 -5.10 -7.97
N LYS A 118 -2.33 -5.02 -7.40
CA LYS A 118 -3.47 -5.83 -7.81
C LYS A 118 -4.45 -4.98 -8.63
N LYS A 119 -4.96 -5.55 -9.71
CA LYS A 119 -6.00 -4.92 -10.54
C LYS A 119 -7.33 -4.98 -9.81
N PHE A 120 -8.21 -4.03 -10.09
CA PHE A 120 -9.59 -4.05 -9.61
C PHE A 120 -10.53 -4.79 -10.59
N PRO A 121 -11.57 -5.48 -10.09
CA PRO A 121 -11.86 -5.73 -8.67
C PRO A 121 -10.80 -6.63 -8.01
N LEU A 122 -10.60 -6.48 -6.70
CA LEU A 122 -9.69 -7.33 -5.95
C LEU A 122 -10.34 -8.72 -5.83
N ASP A 123 -9.72 -9.74 -6.43
CA ASP A 123 -10.10 -11.16 -6.28
C ASP A 123 -9.74 -11.72 -4.90
#